data_AF-A0A5Q4C4L2-F1
#
_entry.id   AF-A0A5Q4C4L2-F1
#
_cell.length_a   1.000
_cell.length_b   1.000
_cell.length_c   1.000
_cell.angle_alpha   90.00
_cell.angle_beta   90.00
_cell.angle_gamma   90.00
#
_symmetry.space_group_name_H-M   'P 1'
#
loop_
_entity.id
_entity.type
_entity.pdbx_description
1 polymer ?
#
loop_
_entity_poly.entity_id
_entity_poly.type
_entity_poly.pdbx_seq_one_letter_code
_entity_poly.pdbx_strand_id
1 'polypeptide(L)'
;MGQWWDAGRIDATVTRQFVCQYLLPEEIERLDRPLAFGDGLTDETYWDWINNKAKRIFLILVDLKIPDQIFGIIDDSWDDHDLPISSEHVERLRLTAVRDDRIERKFFARQFTYLLRPFQRGDQVAFNDHEIVPLDVVERRPAGNNAVDKVVLPNCPGLVFYRRRIPLGTGVGQLSRNEFVEILNSIGCIQNDHLVSYYASYTQGGATYVLFTPGTDSNLKSFFGNNPSNFKNLAKRERRRTVMNWILCLADTLAYLHSRRLCHGNIKPSTILFTSQLHIFYSDFTRLNAEVLAGYTDKNSFDRESYDYAAPEQWFRPTGGPASPLGRGAAAAATMAISTSPETHTNFSIPRNDNPSSPNAMLNTPNPYLNPQAADIFSLGCVILDLMSFLVKKTTKSFSAHRAAKHKTPGRGGAVLDSSFHKNLGQVESWMSTLAKEASKKVSSSDGGHVFRGIVPLMHIVARMLSANPLDRPSAAEVQTQVYQILTKYCDITEPHCVHQYAGWDFGMSNLRIQTESPNMELVPQPTRQNSVSQPSRRDSESLSGSISPRGPSHSRTNSSGGMSNNSGVSSAASSERDQERDLATGFTAIRNIRVPPARSPGPPWDSGPAVRGGRGDRAPVY
;
A
#
# COMPACT_ATOMS: atom_id res chain seq x y z
N MET A 1 18.06 -6.28 -15.76
CA MET A 1 18.17 -5.76 -14.38
C MET A 1 19.63 -5.72 -13.98
N GLY A 2 19.99 -4.98 -12.94
CA GLY A 2 21.27 -5.20 -12.26
C GLY A 2 21.30 -6.59 -11.65
N GLN A 3 22.48 -7.22 -11.58
CA GLN A 3 22.65 -8.50 -10.89
C GLN A 3 23.19 -8.20 -9.49
N TRP A 4 22.29 -8.14 -8.52
CA TRP A 4 22.55 -7.76 -7.13
C TRP A 4 23.32 -8.86 -6.37
N TRP A 5 24.07 -8.49 -5.33
CA TRP A 5 24.85 -9.40 -4.49
C TRP A 5 24.19 -9.59 -3.12
N ASP A 6 23.10 -10.36 -3.09
CA ASP A 6 22.55 -10.86 -1.83
C ASP A 6 23.43 -11.98 -1.22
N ALA A 7 23.18 -12.31 0.05
CA ALA A 7 23.94 -13.32 0.78
C ALA A 7 23.93 -14.69 0.09
N GLY A 8 22.77 -15.16 -0.38
CA GLY A 8 22.64 -16.46 -1.04
C GLY A 8 23.44 -16.54 -2.34
N ARG A 9 23.53 -15.44 -3.10
CA ARG A 9 24.41 -15.35 -4.27
C ARG A 9 25.89 -15.29 -3.90
N ILE A 10 26.26 -14.56 -2.84
CA ILE A 10 27.63 -14.52 -2.32
C ILE A 10 28.08 -15.93 -1.92
N ASP A 11 27.25 -16.63 -1.14
CA ASP A 11 27.47 -18.02 -0.70
C ASP A 11 27.59 -18.99 -1.88
N ALA A 12 26.70 -18.88 -2.88
CA ALA A 12 26.72 -19.73 -4.07
C ALA A 12 27.87 -19.41 -5.04
N THR A 13 28.53 -18.26 -4.91
CA THR A 13 29.65 -17.85 -5.79
C THR A 13 31.01 -18.14 -5.16
N VAL A 14 31.23 -17.77 -3.91
CA VAL A 14 32.52 -17.93 -3.21
C VAL A 14 32.67 -19.38 -2.73
N THR A 15 32.97 -20.24 -3.69
CA THR A 15 33.30 -21.66 -3.53
C THR A 15 34.80 -21.86 -3.64
N ARG A 16 35.34 -22.98 -3.15
CA ARG A 16 36.79 -23.27 -3.25
C ARG A 16 37.28 -23.22 -4.71
N GLN A 17 36.48 -23.72 -5.65
CA GLN A 17 36.78 -23.65 -7.08
C GLN A 17 36.81 -22.21 -7.63
N PHE A 18 35.98 -21.31 -7.11
CA PHE A 18 36.00 -19.89 -7.47
C PHE A 18 37.24 -19.18 -6.88
N VAL A 19 37.56 -19.43 -5.60
CA VAL A 19 38.77 -18.86 -4.96
C VAL A 19 40.03 -19.28 -5.72
N CYS A 20 40.18 -20.58 -6.04
CA CYS A 20 41.32 -21.08 -6.83
C CYS A 20 41.39 -20.57 -8.29
N GLN A 21 40.38 -19.86 -8.81
CA GLN A 21 40.47 -19.23 -10.15
C GLN A 21 41.10 -17.83 -10.11
N TYR A 22 41.28 -17.25 -8.92
CA TYR A 22 41.82 -15.91 -8.74
C TYR A 22 43.16 -15.88 -7.99
N LEU A 23 43.69 -17.04 -7.59
CA LEU A 23 44.96 -17.18 -6.87
C LEU A 23 46.02 -17.93 -7.70
N LEU A 24 47.30 -17.67 -7.43
CA LEU A 24 48.44 -18.39 -7.99
C LEU A 24 48.59 -19.80 -7.38
N PRO A 25 49.32 -20.75 -8.02
CA PRO A 25 49.50 -22.10 -7.47
C PRO A 25 50.05 -22.14 -6.03
N GLU A 26 51.05 -21.30 -5.74
CA GLU A 26 51.68 -21.18 -4.41
C GLU A 26 50.72 -20.61 -3.35
N GLU A 27 49.77 -19.78 -3.77
CA GLU A 27 48.70 -19.22 -2.93
C GLU A 27 47.57 -20.25 -2.72
N ILE A 28 47.26 -21.08 -3.73
CA ILE A 28 46.33 -22.20 -3.59
C ILE A 28 46.86 -23.22 -2.58
N GLU A 29 48.17 -23.48 -2.56
CA GLU A 29 48.82 -24.28 -1.49
C GLU A 29 48.80 -23.62 -0.11
N ARG A 30 48.56 -22.30 0.00
CA ARG A 30 48.37 -21.61 1.28
C ARG A 30 46.96 -21.80 1.83
N LEU A 31 45.96 -22.06 0.99
CA LEU A 31 44.57 -22.25 1.42
C LEU A 31 44.39 -23.39 2.45
N ASP A 32 45.12 -24.49 2.29
CA ASP A 32 45.04 -25.68 3.15
C ASP A 32 45.98 -25.64 4.37
N ARG A 33 46.66 -24.49 4.62
CA ARG A 33 47.54 -24.31 5.77
C ARG A 33 46.74 -23.78 6.98
N PRO A 34 47.15 -24.09 8.22
CA PRO A 34 46.60 -23.43 9.40
C PRO A 34 46.92 -21.93 9.38
N LEU A 35 46.07 -21.15 10.05
CA LEU A 35 46.20 -19.70 10.19
C LEU A 35 47.53 -19.32 10.87
N ALA A 36 48.10 -18.16 10.50
CA ALA A 36 49.38 -17.68 11.07
C ALA A 36 49.26 -17.13 12.51
N PHE A 37 48.02 -16.95 13.00
CA PHE A 37 47.70 -16.44 14.33
C PHE A 37 46.93 -17.50 15.14
N GLY A 38 46.82 -17.29 16.45
CA GLY A 38 46.08 -18.18 17.36
C GLY A 38 46.89 -19.33 17.97
N ASP A 39 48.19 -19.45 17.66
CA ASP A 39 49.17 -20.31 18.37
C ASP A 39 48.71 -21.77 18.61
N GLY A 40 48.04 -22.36 17.61
CA GLY A 40 47.52 -23.74 17.67
C GLY A 40 46.23 -23.94 18.46
N LEU A 41 45.53 -22.86 18.85
CA LEU A 41 44.23 -22.92 19.54
C LEU A 41 43.03 -23.20 18.61
N THR A 42 43.24 -23.24 17.30
CA THR A 42 42.20 -23.52 16.28
C THR A 42 42.76 -24.35 15.13
N ASP A 43 42.06 -25.42 14.75
CA ASP A 43 42.36 -26.24 13.56
C ASP A 43 41.84 -25.64 12.23
N GLU A 44 41.40 -24.37 12.23
CA GLU A 44 40.90 -23.70 11.01
C GLU A 44 42.02 -23.44 10.00
N THR A 45 41.72 -23.66 8.72
CA THR A 45 42.58 -23.26 7.60
C THR A 45 42.20 -21.89 7.02
N TYR A 46 43.07 -21.30 6.18
CA TYR A 46 42.70 -20.09 5.42
C TYR A 46 41.47 -20.33 4.52
N TRP A 47 41.29 -21.54 3.97
CA TRP A 47 40.08 -21.89 3.23
C TRP A 47 38.84 -21.83 4.13
N ASP A 48 38.90 -22.38 5.34
CA ASP A 48 37.76 -22.36 6.28
C ASP A 48 37.41 -20.92 6.68
N TRP A 49 38.41 -20.05 6.93
CA TRP A 49 38.16 -18.64 7.20
C TRP A 49 37.51 -17.92 6.01
N ILE A 50 37.98 -18.14 4.78
CA ILE A 50 37.36 -17.56 3.57
C ILE A 50 35.93 -18.10 3.37
N ASN A 51 35.70 -19.39 3.61
CA ASN A 51 34.40 -20.04 3.41
C ASN A 51 33.38 -19.72 4.51
N ASN A 52 33.81 -19.39 5.72
CA ASN A 52 32.90 -19.22 6.86
C ASN A 52 32.80 -17.76 7.33
N LYS A 53 33.83 -16.93 7.08
CA LYS A 53 33.99 -15.60 7.70
C LYS A 53 34.32 -14.47 6.71
N ALA A 54 35.03 -14.70 5.60
CA ALA A 54 35.59 -13.62 4.75
C ALA A 54 35.14 -13.60 3.27
N LYS A 55 33.90 -14.03 2.95
CA LYS A 55 33.41 -14.12 1.55
C LYS A 55 33.24 -12.76 0.89
N ARG A 56 32.72 -11.75 1.60
CA ARG A 56 32.53 -10.39 1.06
C ARG A 56 33.86 -9.71 0.86
N ILE A 57 34.78 -9.82 1.83
CA ILE A 57 36.16 -9.33 1.69
C ILE A 57 36.80 -9.91 0.42
N PHE A 58 36.76 -11.24 0.23
CA PHE A 58 37.33 -11.86 -0.97
C PHE A 58 36.71 -11.35 -2.28
N LEU A 59 35.38 -11.18 -2.35
CA LEU A 59 34.72 -10.61 -3.53
C LEU A 59 35.13 -9.15 -3.80
N ILE A 60 35.30 -8.33 -2.75
CA ILE A 60 35.81 -6.95 -2.88
C ILE A 60 37.21 -6.97 -3.49
N LEU A 61 38.12 -7.80 -2.97
CA LEU A 61 39.49 -7.93 -3.48
C LEU A 61 39.54 -8.44 -4.94
N VAL A 62 38.69 -9.42 -5.28
CA VAL A 62 38.52 -9.91 -6.66
C VAL A 62 38.01 -8.81 -7.59
N ASP A 63 37.13 -7.91 -7.13
CA ASP A 63 36.68 -6.75 -7.92
C ASP A 63 37.81 -5.70 -8.10
N LEU A 64 38.62 -5.47 -7.06
CA LEU A 64 39.77 -4.56 -7.08
C LEU A 64 40.99 -5.09 -7.86
N LYS A 65 41.03 -6.40 -8.14
CA LYS A 65 42.13 -7.14 -8.79
C LYS A 65 43.39 -7.30 -7.90
N ILE A 66 43.15 -7.52 -6.61
CA ILE A 66 44.17 -7.83 -5.58
C ILE A 66 43.72 -9.02 -4.67
N PRO A 67 43.28 -10.16 -5.25
CA PRO A 67 42.69 -11.29 -4.50
C PRO A 67 43.66 -11.95 -3.51
N ASP A 68 44.95 -11.90 -3.82
CA ASP A 68 46.09 -12.38 -3.03
C ASP A 68 46.19 -11.72 -1.63
N GLN A 69 45.73 -10.46 -1.51
CA GLN A 69 45.76 -9.72 -0.25
C GLN A 69 44.84 -10.31 0.82
N ILE A 70 43.96 -11.27 0.47
CA ILE A 70 43.08 -11.96 1.42
C ILE A 70 43.85 -12.58 2.57
N PHE A 71 45.05 -13.12 2.32
CA PHE A 71 45.83 -13.76 3.36
C PHE A 71 46.34 -12.77 4.41
N GLY A 72 46.81 -11.59 4.00
CA GLY A 72 47.29 -10.57 4.95
C GLY A 72 46.15 -9.97 5.78
N ILE A 73 44.97 -9.80 5.17
CA ILE A 73 43.76 -9.36 5.89
C ILE A 73 43.33 -10.40 6.93
N ILE A 74 43.44 -11.70 6.61
CA ILE A 74 43.19 -12.80 7.54
C ILE A 74 44.28 -12.87 8.62
N ASP A 75 45.56 -12.69 8.28
CA ASP A 75 46.67 -12.67 9.25
C ASP A 75 46.50 -11.55 10.30
N ASP A 76 46.08 -10.34 9.86
CA ASP A 76 45.70 -9.21 10.73
C ASP A 76 44.28 -9.40 11.36
N SER A 77 43.68 -10.60 11.26
CA SER A 77 42.45 -11.07 11.94
C SER A 77 41.12 -10.41 11.56
N TRP A 78 40.98 -9.84 10.35
CA TRP A 78 39.73 -9.21 9.89
C TRP A 78 38.76 -10.22 9.24
N ASP A 79 37.45 -9.96 9.34
CA ASP A 79 36.41 -10.74 8.64
C ASP A 79 35.18 -9.91 8.17
N ASP A 80 34.19 -10.59 7.57
CA ASP A 80 32.98 -9.94 7.03
C ASP A 80 32.09 -9.27 8.10
N HIS A 81 32.31 -9.50 9.40
CA HIS A 81 31.62 -8.82 10.50
C HIS A 81 32.21 -7.44 10.82
N ASP A 82 33.47 -7.18 10.47
CA ASP A 82 34.09 -5.85 10.58
C ASP A 82 33.57 -4.86 9.52
N LEU A 83 32.90 -5.37 8.49
CA LEU A 83 32.32 -4.57 7.41
C LEU A 83 30.99 -3.90 7.86
N PRO A 84 30.76 -2.60 7.57
CA PRO A 84 31.59 -1.71 6.76
C PRO A 84 32.73 -1.04 7.55
N ILE A 85 33.95 -1.15 7.02
CA ILE A 85 35.14 -0.51 7.57
C ILE A 85 35.12 0.98 7.19
N SER A 86 35.33 1.88 8.16
CA SER A 86 35.38 3.32 7.91
C SER A 86 36.63 3.71 7.12
N SER A 87 36.57 4.82 6.36
CA SER A 87 37.64 5.22 5.43
C SER A 87 39.01 5.46 6.11
N GLU A 88 39.01 5.85 7.38
CA GLU A 88 40.21 5.99 8.22
C GLU A 88 40.85 4.64 8.62
N HIS A 89 40.10 3.55 8.56
CA HIS A 89 40.51 2.22 8.98
C HIS A 89 40.87 1.30 7.81
N VAL A 90 40.50 1.64 6.58
CA VAL A 90 40.91 0.88 5.37
C VAL A 90 42.43 0.86 5.19
N GLU A 91 43.16 1.89 5.63
CA GLU A 91 44.63 1.89 5.68
C GLU A 91 45.21 0.71 6.49
N ARG A 92 44.50 0.24 7.53
CA ARG A 92 44.94 -0.91 8.35
C ARG A 92 44.86 -2.24 7.61
N LEU A 93 44.09 -2.33 6.52
CA LEU A 93 44.02 -3.54 5.68
C LEU A 93 45.24 -3.74 4.78
N ARG A 94 46.15 -2.74 4.69
CA ARG A 94 47.43 -2.82 3.99
C ARG A 94 47.33 -3.38 2.55
N LEU A 95 46.27 -3.00 1.84
CA LEU A 95 45.85 -3.54 0.52
C LEU A 95 46.91 -3.51 -0.60
N THR A 96 48.02 -2.80 -0.38
CA THR A 96 49.19 -2.75 -1.25
C THR A 96 50.45 -2.54 -0.40
N ALA A 97 51.58 -3.11 -0.83
CA ALA A 97 52.88 -3.01 -0.13
C ALA A 97 53.41 -1.57 0.04
N VAL A 98 52.89 -0.61 -0.73
CA VAL A 98 52.99 0.83 -0.49
C VAL A 98 51.57 1.38 -0.51
N ARG A 99 51.24 2.28 0.42
CA ARG A 99 49.92 2.93 0.54
C ARG A 99 49.43 3.51 -0.79
N ASP A 100 48.22 3.16 -1.21
CA ASP A 100 47.52 3.75 -2.36
C ASP A 100 46.11 4.21 -1.97
N ASP A 101 45.97 5.51 -1.67
CA ASP A 101 44.69 6.16 -1.34
C ASP A 101 43.60 5.95 -2.43
N ARG A 102 43.97 5.56 -3.65
CA ARG A 102 43.03 5.24 -4.74
C ARG A 102 42.50 3.82 -4.64
N ILE A 103 43.28 2.85 -4.16
CA ILE A 103 42.81 1.48 -3.89
C ILE A 103 41.98 1.48 -2.61
N GLU A 104 42.42 2.18 -1.57
CA GLU A 104 41.68 2.32 -0.31
C GLU A 104 40.30 2.95 -0.51
N ARG A 105 40.20 4.08 -1.22
CA ARG A 105 38.90 4.69 -1.56
C ARG A 105 38.02 3.79 -2.42
N LYS A 106 38.60 2.98 -3.33
CA LYS A 106 37.83 1.99 -4.09
C LYS A 106 37.31 0.87 -3.18
N PHE A 107 38.11 0.35 -2.24
CA PHE A 107 37.66 -0.65 -1.26
C PHE A 107 36.50 -0.10 -0.44
N PHE A 108 36.68 1.10 0.13
CA PHE A 108 35.66 1.80 0.91
C PHE A 108 34.34 1.97 0.16
N ALA A 109 34.38 2.32 -1.14
CA ALA A 109 33.18 2.42 -1.96
C ALA A 109 32.62 1.04 -2.37
N ARG A 110 33.48 0.05 -2.59
CA ARG A 110 33.09 -1.28 -3.12
C ARG A 110 32.37 -2.13 -2.08
N GLN A 111 32.72 -2.03 -0.79
CA GLN A 111 32.11 -2.85 0.27
C GLN A 111 30.57 -2.74 0.31
N PHE A 112 30.02 -1.54 0.07
CA PHE A 112 28.56 -1.31 0.03
C PHE A 112 27.84 -2.02 -1.13
N THR A 113 28.58 -2.58 -2.10
CA THR A 113 28.04 -3.46 -3.15
C THR A 113 27.77 -4.88 -2.63
N TYR A 114 28.48 -5.32 -1.59
CA TYR A 114 28.44 -6.67 -1.00
C TYR A 114 27.77 -6.71 0.39
N LEU A 115 27.44 -5.54 0.93
CA LEU A 115 26.73 -5.32 2.21
C LEU A 115 25.26 -4.92 2.00
N LEU A 116 24.63 -5.43 0.92
CA LEU A 116 23.22 -5.13 0.63
C LEU A 116 22.32 -5.65 1.75
N ARG A 117 21.43 -4.79 2.25
CA ARG A 117 20.43 -5.11 3.29
C ARG A 117 19.04 -5.24 2.63
N PRO A 118 18.67 -6.42 2.07
CA PRO A 118 17.43 -6.61 1.32
C PRO A 118 16.20 -6.47 2.23
N PHE A 119 15.21 -5.70 1.79
CA PHE A 119 14.00 -5.43 2.56
C PHE A 119 13.17 -6.68 2.81
N GLN A 120 12.95 -7.00 4.08
CA GLN A 120 11.88 -7.88 4.53
C GLN A 120 10.60 -7.08 4.77
N ARG A 121 9.48 -7.81 4.88
CA ARG A 121 8.17 -7.22 5.21
C ARG A 121 8.15 -6.77 6.67
N GLY A 122 7.94 -5.48 6.90
CA GLY A 122 7.92 -4.83 8.21
C GLY A 122 9.04 -3.80 8.40
N ASP A 123 10.13 -3.93 7.64
CA ASP A 123 11.40 -3.26 7.91
C ASP A 123 11.33 -1.72 7.97
N GLN A 124 12.15 -1.14 8.85
CA GLN A 124 12.37 0.30 9.01
C GLN A 124 13.87 0.60 8.94
N VAL A 125 14.43 0.66 7.72
CA VAL A 125 15.89 0.66 7.51
C VAL A 125 16.46 2.08 7.40
N ALA A 126 17.34 2.47 8.32
CA ALA A 126 18.19 3.64 8.12
C ALA A 126 19.41 3.25 7.29
N PHE A 127 19.51 3.77 6.06
CA PHE A 127 20.71 3.69 5.23
C PHE A 127 21.52 4.98 5.36
N ASN A 128 22.85 4.85 5.37
CA ASN A 128 23.74 5.99 5.20
C ASN A 128 23.88 6.41 3.72
N ASP A 129 24.62 7.48 3.44
CA ASP A 129 24.71 8.06 2.10
C ASP A 129 25.73 7.35 1.17
N HIS A 130 26.43 6.32 1.67
CA HIS A 130 27.30 5.43 0.88
C HIS A 130 26.65 4.06 0.60
N GLU A 131 25.68 3.65 1.41
CA GLU A 131 24.98 2.38 1.23
C GLU A 131 24.06 2.37 0.00
N ILE A 132 24.06 1.24 -0.71
CA ILE A 132 23.18 1.03 -1.85
C ILE A 132 21.84 0.49 -1.34
N VAL A 133 20.77 1.28 -1.48
CA VAL A 133 19.40 0.82 -1.23
C VAL A 133 19.04 -0.23 -2.29
N PRO A 134 18.68 -1.47 -1.91
CA PRO A 134 18.45 -2.55 -2.86
C PRO A 134 17.06 -2.45 -3.50
N LEU A 135 16.93 -1.56 -4.48
CA LEU A 135 15.78 -1.44 -5.38
C LEU A 135 16.18 -0.95 -6.77
N ASP A 136 15.50 -1.44 -7.80
CA ASP A 136 15.57 -0.92 -9.17
C ASP A 136 14.34 -0.02 -9.41
N VAL A 137 14.53 1.22 -9.89
CA VAL A 137 13.41 2.14 -10.22
C VAL A 137 12.96 1.90 -11.66
N VAL A 138 11.71 1.47 -11.83
CA VAL A 138 11.13 1.07 -13.13
C VAL A 138 10.39 2.23 -13.81
N GLU A 139 9.62 3.01 -13.05
CA GLU A 139 8.85 4.17 -13.55
C GLU A 139 9.01 5.33 -12.58
N ARG A 140 9.68 6.41 -12.99
CA ARG A 140 9.67 7.68 -12.25
C ARG A 140 8.50 8.54 -12.71
N ARG A 141 7.64 8.97 -11.79
CA ARG A 141 6.60 9.96 -12.09
C ARG A 141 7.17 11.39 -11.99
N PRO A 142 6.59 12.38 -12.71
CA PRO A 142 7.09 13.76 -12.69
C PRO A 142 7.21 14.33 -11.27
N ALA A 143 8.24 15.16 -11.06
CA ALA A 143 8.65 15.61 -9.73
C ALA A 143 7.64 16.56 -9.07
N GLY A 144 7.37 16.29 -7.80
CA GLY A 144 6.62 17.13 -6.86
C GLY A 144 6.77 16.53 -5.45
N ASN A 145 6.30 17.21 -4.41
CA ASN A 145 6.45 16.74 -3.02
C ASN A 145 5.85 15.35 -2.75
N ASN A 146 4.89 14.93 -3.58
CA ASN A 146 4.19 13.65 -3.53
C ASN A 146 4.61 12.69 -4.66
N ALA A 147 5.88 12.73 -5.09
CA ALA A 147 6.41 11.80 -6.09
C ALA A 147 6.27 10.34 -5.62
N VAL A 148 5.76 9.50 -6.53
CA VAL A 148 5.52 8.07 -6.32
C VAL A 148 6.12 7.30 -7.50
N ASP A 149 7.18 6.53 -7.23
CA ASP A 149 7.90 5.74 -8.23
C ASP A 149 7.46 4.27 -8.21
N LYS A 150 7.35 3.61 -9.36
CA LYS A 150 7.34 2.13 -9.40
C LYS A 150 8.76 1.62 -9.22
N VAL A 151 8.93 0.69 -8.29
CA VAL A 151 10.22 0.04 -7.99
C VAL A 151 10.05 -1.48 -7.91
N VAL A 152 11.13 -2.22 -8.13
CA VAL A 152 11.20 -3.68 -7.88
C VAL A 152 12.35 -3.96 -6.91
N LEU A 153 12.20 -5.01 -6.10
CA LEU A 153 13.19 -5.39 -5.08
C LEU A 153 13.92 -6.68 -5.51
N PRO A 154 15.25 -6.80 -5.33
CA PRO A 154 16.02 -7.95 -5.79
C PRO A 154 15.54 -9.28 -5.20
N ASN A 155 15.16 -9.26 -3.92
CA ASN A 155 14.66 -10.41 -3.16
C ASN A 155 13.15 -10.67 -3.37
N CYS A 156 12.46 -9.92 -4.22
CA CYS A 156 11.06 -10.11 -4.57
C CYS A 156 10.86 -10.09 -6.11
N PRO A 157 11.50 -11.00 -6.86
CA PRO A 157 11.47 -11.00 -8.32
C PRO A 157 10.03 -11.10 -8.85
N GLY A 158 9.70 -10.23 -9.81
CA GLY A 158 8.37 -10.14 -10.42
C GLY A 158 7.35 -9.32 -9.63
N LEU A 159 7.61 -8.94 -8.37
CA LEU A 159 6.74 -8.04 -7.61
C LEU A 159 7.12 -6.57 -7.83
N VAL A 160 6.12 -5.77 -8.18
CA VAL A 160 6.23 -4.31 -8.32
C VAL A 160 5.69 -3.64 -7.06
N PHE A 161 6.43 -2.67 -6.55
CA PHE A 161 6.12 -1.87 -5.37
C PHE A 161 5.99 -0.40 -5.76
N TYR A 162 5.27 0.37 -4.94
CA TYR A 162 5.26 1.83 -5.04
C TYR A 162 6.08 2.46 -3.93
N ARG A 163 7.13 3.20 -4.30
CA ARG A 163 7.92 4.02 -3.40
C ARG A 163 7.34 5.43 -3.34
N ARG A 164 6.84 5.85 -2.17
CA ARG A 164 6.44 7.23 -1.88
C ARG A 164 7.50 7.90 -1.02
N ARG A 165 7.93 9.11 -1.39
CA ARG A 165 8.73 9.97 -0.49
C ARG A 165 7.81 10.60 0.55
N ILE A 166 8.21 10.59 1.81
CA ILE A 166 7.52 11.23 2.93
C ILE A 166 8.41 12.37 3.47
N PRO A 167 7.94 13.62 3.48
CA PRO A 167 8.67 14.72 4.09
C PRO A 167 8.58 14.64 5.62
N LEU A 168 9.71 14.44 6.29
CA LEU A 168 9.80 14.54 7.75
C LEU A 168 10.31 15.92 8.18
N GLY A 169 9.91 16.36 9.36
CA GLY A 169 10.31 17.62 9.98
C GLY A 169 9.23 18.19 10.91
N THR A 170 9.39 19.44 11.30
CA THR A 170 8.45 20.19 12.16
C THR A 170 7.69 21.29 11.40
N GLY A 171 7.94 21.42 10.08
CA GLY A 171 7.30 22.40 9.22
C GLY A 171 5.89 22.00 8.77
N VAL A 172 5.18 22.98 8.22
CA VAL A 172 3.84 22.82 7.67
C VAL A 172 3.85 21.79 6.52
N GLY A 173 3.10 20.70 6.66
CA GLY A 173 3.03 19.61 5.68
C GLY A 173 4.14 18.56 5.80
N GLN A 174 4.90 18.58 6.89
CA GLN A 174 5.87 17.54 7.25
C GLN A 174 5.33 16.70 8.42
N LEU A 175 5.76 15.43 8.53
CA LEU A 175 5.50 14.60 9.71
C LEU A 175 6.67 14.65 10.70
N SER A 176 6.37 14.67 12.00
CA SER A 176 7.41 14.41 13.00
C SER A 176 7.88 12.95 12.93
N ARG A 177 9.12 12.67 13.34
CA ARG A 177 9.66 11.29 13.30
C ARG A 177 8.89 10.33 14.22
N ASN A 178 8.35 10.84 15.32
CA ASN A 178 7.55 10.05 16.27
C ASN A 178 6.20 9.67 15.65
N GLU A 179 5.45 10.64 15.11
CA GLU A 179 4.20 10.35 14.40
C GLU A 179 4.40 9.40 13.23
N PHE A 180 5.52 9.53 12.49
CA PHE A 180 5.84 8.62 11.40
C PHE A 180 5.97 7.17 11.90
N VAL A 181 6.72 6.93 12.98
CA VAL A 181 6.87 5.60 13.58
C VAL A 181 5.54 5.08 14.17
N GLU A 182 4.76 5.94 14.83
CA GLU A 182 3.41 5.59 15.30
C GLU A 182 2.50 5.14 14.15
N ILE A 183 2.51 5.89 13.04
CA ILE A 183 1.74 5.55 11.83
C ILE A 183 2.24 4.21 11.25
N LEU A 184 3.55 3.99 11.11
CA LEU A 184 4.09 2.72 10.63
C LEU A 184 3.66 1.53 11.50
N ASN A 185 3.77 1.67 12.82
CA ASN A 185 3.38 0.64 13.77
C ASN A 185 1.87 0.34 13.70
N SER A 186 1.04 1.35 13.41
CA SER A 186 -0.42 1.17 13.22
C SER A 186 -0.82 0.46 11.91
N ILE A 187 0.03 0.50 10.87
CA ILE A 187 -0.30 -0.05 9.54
C ILE A 187 0.46 -1.33 9.18
N GLY A 188 1.56 -1.66 9.87
CA GLY A 188 2.45 -2.78 9.49
C GLY A 188 1.76 -4.14 9.36
N CYS A 189 0.78 -4.41 10.22
CA CYS A 189 0.01 -5.66 10.22
C CYS A 189 -1.29 -5.62 9.38
N ILE A 190 -1.57 -4.52 8.66
CA ILE A 190 -2.84 -4.31 7.96
C ILE A 190 -2.72 -4.73 6.48
N GLN A 191 -3.19 -5.93 6.16
CA GLN A 191 -2.99 -6.62 4.88
C GLN A 191 -4.26 -7.36 4.42
N ASN A 192 -4.72 -7.06 3.20
CA ASN A 192 -5.91 -7.66 2.58
C ASN A 192 -5.76 -7.65 1.05
N ASP A 193 -6.37 -8.62 0.36
CA ASP A 193 -6.21 -8.87 -1.08
C ASP A 193 -6.66 -7.71 -2.00
N HIS A 194 -7.46 -6.75 -1.50
CA HIS A 194 -7.84 -5.53 -2.21
C HIS A 194 -7.45 -4.25 -1.44
N LEU A 195 -6.32 -4.28 -0.74
CA LEU A 195 -5.73 -3.12 -0.07
C LEU A 195 -4.28 -2.90 -0.54
N VAL A 196 -3.92 -1.65 -0.83
CA VAL A 196 -2.52 -1.23 -1.02
C VAL A 196 -1.88 -1.09 0.35
N SER A 197 -1.20 -2.15 0.78
CA SER A 197 -0.62 -2.28 2.11
C SER A 197 0.83 -1.80 2.17
N TYR A 198 1.25 -1.42 3.38
CA TYR A 198 2.64 -1.21 3.73
C TYR A 198 3.46 -2.49 3.51
N TYR A 199 4.67 -2.35 2.96
CA TYR A 199 5.66 -3.42 2.89
C TYR A 199 6.87 -3.16 3.79
N ALA A 200 7.55 -2.02 3.59
CA ALA A 200 8.73 -1.61 4.33
C ALA A 200 8.93 -0.09 4.21
N SER A 201 9.86 0.47 4.98
CA SER A 201 10.26 1.87 4.92
C SER A 201 11.77 2.04 5.07
N TYR A 202 12.29 3.16 4.59
CA TYR A 202 13.70 3.49 4.76
C TYR A 202 13.98 4.99 4.81
N THR A 203 15.15 5.36 5.34
CA THR A 203 15.68 6.73 5.29
C THR A 203 17.05 6.76 4.61
N GLN A 204 17.30 7.75 3.75
CA GLN A 204 18.60 8.03 3.13
C GLN A 204 18.65 9.50 2.68
N GLY A 205 19.81 10.17 2.72
CA GLY A 205 19.96 11.56 2.25
C GLY A 205 19.02 12.55 2.94
N GLY A 206 18.75 12.36 4.23
CA GLY A 206 17.76 13.12 5.01
C GLY A 206 16.28 12.92 4.60
N ALA A 207 16.01 12.14 3.56
CA ALA A 207 14.65 11.84 3.09
C ALA A 207 14.15 10.49 3.61
N THR A 208 12.84 10.39 3.83
CA THR A 208 12.16 9.16 4.23
C THR A 208 11.32 8.63 3.08
N TYR A 209 11.27 7.31 2.93
CA TYR A 209 10.57 6.61 1.86
C TYR A 209 9.77 5.44 2.42
N VAL A 210 8.60 5.19 1.84
CA VAL A 210 7.74 4.07 2.20
C VAL A 210 7.41 3.27 0.94
N LEU A 211 7.56 1.95 1.05
CA LEU A 211 7.25 0.97 0.02
C LEU A 211 5.86 0.37 0.29
N PHE A 212 4.99 0.46 -0.71
CA PHE A 212 3.64 -0.10 -0.71
C PHE A 212 3.50 -1.20 -1.76
N THR A 213 2.60 -2.15 -1.53
CA THR A 213 2.33 -3.28 -2.43
C THR A 213 0.81 -3.60 -2.46
N PRO A 214 0.23 -3.99 -3.61
CA PRO A 214 0.86 -4.16 -4.92
C PRO A 214 1.04 -2.85 -5.70
N GLY A 215 1.97 -2.85 -6.66
CA GLY A 215 2.07 -1.84 -7.70
C GLY A 215 0.84 -1.89 -8.62
N THR A 216 0.09 -0.81 -8.66
CA THR A 216 -1.09 -0.60 -9.52
C THR A 216 -0.78 0.32 -10.70
N ASP A 217 -1.66 0.42 -11.70
CA ASP A 217 -1.40 1.15 -12.95
C ASP A 217 -2.37 2.32 -13.21
N SER A 218 -3.59 2.26 -12.66
CA SER A 218 -4.61 3.31 -12.86
C SER A 218 -5.56 3.41 -11.67
N ASN A 219 -6.50 4.36 -11.72
CA ASN A 219 -7.56 4.51 -10.71
C ASN A 219 -8.96 4.55 -11.34
N LEU A 220 -9.98 4.36 -10.51
CA LEU A 220 -11.38 4.26 -10.90
C LEU A 220 -11.90 5.55 -11.56
N LYS A 221 -11.41 6.72 -11.14
CA LYS A 221 -11.65 8.02 -11.79
C LYS A 221 -11.22 8.01 -13.25
N SER A 222 -10.02 7.52 -13.53
CA SER A 222 -9.48 7.40 -14.89
C SER A 222 -10.20 6.31 -15.69
N PHE A 223 -10.51 5.18 -15.06
CA PHE A 223 -11.26 4.07 -15.67
C PHE A 223 -12.65 4.51 -16.17
N PHE A 224 -13.38 5.31 -15.37
CA PHE A 224 -14.67 5.88 -15.78
C PHE A 224 -14.55 6.90 -16.94
N GLY A 225 -13.39 7.52 -17.13
CA GLY A 225 -13.11 8.42 -18.25
C GLY A 225 -12.72 7.68 -19.53
N ASN A 226 -11.90 6.64 -19.42
CA ASN A 226 -11.47 5.81 -20.54
C ASN A 226 -11.13 4.39 -20.07
N ASN A 227 -11.99 3.41 -20.37
CA ASN A 227 -11.74 2.01 -20.02
C ASN A 227 -10.43 1.52 -20.68
N PRO A 228 -9.57 0.77 -19.99
CA PRO A 228 -8.34 0.23 -20.57
C PRO A 228 -8.61 -0.90 -21.60
N SER A 229 -7.62 -1.22 -22.42
CA SER A 229 -7.74 -2.15 -23.55
C SER A 229 -8.03 -3.59 -23.11
N ASN A 230 -7.33 -4.08 -22.07
CA ASN A 230 -7.62 -5.35 -21.41
C ASN A 230 -9.11 -5.50 -21.05
N PHE A 231 -9.73 -4.50 -20.40
CA PHE A 231 -11.15 -4.50 -20.08
C PHE A 231 -12.03 -4.42 -21.33
N LYS A 232 -11.67 -3.59 -22.32
CA LYS A 232 -12.39 -3.50 -23.61
C LYS A 232 -12.40 -4.83 -24.38
N ASN A 233 -11.36 -5.64 -24.25
CA ASN A 233 -11.22 -6.94 -24.95
C ASN A 233 -12.00 -8.08 -24.28
N LEU A 234 -12.34 -7.97 -22.99
CA LEU A 234 -13.15 -8.98 -22.28
C LEU A 234 -14.55 -9.15 -22.91
N ALA A 235 -15.09 -10.37 -22.81
CA ALA A 235 -16.46 -10.69 -23.21
C ALA A 235 -17.50 -9.81 -22.48
N LYS A 236 -18.71 -9.69 -23.06
CA LYS A 236 -19.76 -8.82 -22.51
C LYS A 236 -20.34 -9.36 -21.19
N ARG A 237 -20.49 -10.67 -21.03
CA ARG A 237 -20.70 -11.34 -19.73
C ARG A 237 -19.59 -11.01 -18.73
N GLU A 238 -18.33 -11.30 -19.07
CA GLU A 238 -17.23 -11.16 -18.11
C GLU A 238 -17.00 -9.73 -17.63
N ARG A 239 -17.00 -8.73 -18.52
CA ARG A 239 -16.94 -7.30 -18.11
C ARG A 239 -17.96 -6.93 -17.04
N ARG A 240 -19.13 -7.57 -17.04
CA ARG A 240 -20.18 -7.34 -16.04
C ARG A 240 -19.90 -8.11 -14.76
N ARG A 241 -19.51 -9.39 -14.85
CA ARG A 241 -19.08 -10.20 -13.69
C ARG A 241 -17.93 -9.53 -12.94
N THR A 242 -16.94 -8.99 -13.67
CA THR A 242 -15.81 -8.22 -13.11
C THR A 242 -16.28 -7.02 -12.28
N VAL A 243 -17.18 -6.17 -12.80
CA VAL A 243 -17.67 -5.00 -12.04
C VAL A 243 -18.54 -5.39 -10.85
N MET A 244 -19.34 -6.45 -10.96
CA MET A 244 -20.10 -6.99 -9.82
C MET A 244 -19.15 -7.52 -8.73
N ASN A 245 -18.10 -8.25 -9.12
CA ASN A 245 -17.05 -8.69 -8.19
C ASN A 245 -16.34 -7.50 -7.54
N TRP A 246 -16.02 -6.42 -8.28
CA TRP A 246 -15.42 -5.22 -7.68
C TRP A 246 -16.27 -4.59 -6.57
N ILE A 247 -17.61 -4.57 -6.73
CA ILE A 247 -18.53 -4.10 -5.69
C ILE A 247 -18.41 -4.94 -4.42
N LEU A 248 -18.27 -6.27 -4.56
CA LEU A 248 -18.04 -7.17 -3.43
C LEU A 248 -16.64 -7.00 -2.82
N CYS A 249 -15.58 -6.93 -3.64
CA CYS A 249 -14.20 -6.72 -3.17
C CYS A 249 -14.08 -5.47 -2.28
N LEU A 250 -14.67 -4.35 -2.71
CA LEU A 250 -14.67 -3.10 -1.93
C LEU A 250 -15.47 -3.22 -0.63
N ALA A 251 -16.61 -3.91 -0.63
CA ALA A 251 -17.37 -4.17 0.59
C ALA A 251 -16.62 -5.10 1.57
N ASP A 252 -15.93 -6.11 1.04
CA ASP A 252 -15.18 -7.11 1.80
C ASP A 252 -13.95 -6.51 2.49
N THR A 253 -13.15 -5.73 1.79
CA THR A 253 -12.01 -5.01 2.39
C THR A 253 -12.45 -3.95 3.37
N LEU A 254 -13.61 -3.31 3.17
CA LEU A 254 -14.13 -2.37 4.15
C LEU A 254 -14.59 -3.09 5.43
N ALA A 255 -15.19 -4.28 5.32
CA ALA A 255 -15.51 -5.13 6.47
C ALA A 255 -14.24 -5.63 7.20
N TYR A 256 -13.18 -5.96 6.45
CA TYR A 256 -11.86 -6.28 7.00
C TYR A 256 -11.26 -5.12 7.82
N LEU A 257 -11.40 -3.87 7.35
CA LEU A 257 -10.92 -2.69 8.08
C LEU A 257 -11.81 -2.39 9.30
N HIS A 258 -13.13 -2.41 9.13
CA HIS A 258 -14.07 -2.04 10.19
C HIS A 258 -14.08 -3.03 11.36
N SER A 259 -13.90 -4.33 11.09
CA SER A 259 -13.73 -5.36 12.14
C SER A 259 -12.48 -5.14 13.01
N ARG A 260 -11.45 -4.47 12.48
CA ARG A 260 -10.24 -4.04 13.21
C ARG A 260 -10.40 -2.68 13.92
N ARG A 261 -11.62 -2.14 13.97
CA ARG A 261 -11.95 -0.78 14.47
C ARG A 261 -11.26 0.35 13.69
N LEU A 262 -10.77 0.06 12.48
CA LEU A 262 -10.22 1.06 11.56
C LEU A 262 -11.33 1.66 10.69
N CYS A 263 -10.99 2.75 10.01
CA CYS A 263 -11.76 3.35 8.92
C CYS A 263 -10.78 3.65 7.77
N HIS A 264 -11.30 3.88 6.56
CA HIS A 264 -10.49 4.30 5.43
C HIS A 264 -10.40 5.83 5.33
N GLY A 265 -11.48 6.55 5.63
CA GLY A 265 -11.53 8.01 5.73
C GLY A 265 -11.38 8.80 4.41
N ASN A 266 -11.11 8.14 3.28
CA ASN A 266 -10.87 8.77 1.97
C ASN A 266 -11.31 7.89 0.80
N ILE A 267 -12.53 7.33 0.86
CA ILE A 267 -13.10 6.49 -0.20
C ILE A 267 -13.64 7.39 -1.32
N LYS A 268 -12.95 7.42 -2.47
CA LYS A 268 -13.35 8.16 -3.67
C LYS A 268 -12.75 7.52 -4.93
N PRO A 269 -13.21 7.83 -6.16
CA PRO A 269 -12.71 7.16 -7.36
C PRO A 269 -11.22 7.37 -7.66
N SER A 270 -10.57 8.39 -7.10
CA SER A 270 -9.13 8.61 -7.25
C SER A 270 -8.26 7.70 -6.38
N THR A 271 -8.76 7.25 -5.22
CA THR A 271 -8.09 6.38 -4.23
C THR A 271 -8.47 4.91 -4.36
N ILE A 272 -9.28 4.56 -5.36
CA ILE A 272 -9.58 3.17 -5.72
C ILE A 272 -8.77 2.84 -6.98
N LEU A 273 -7.79 1.96 -6.83
CA LEU A 273 -6.74 1.67 -7.81
C LEU A 273 -6.96 0.33 -8.53
N PHE A 274 -6.32 0.16 -9.67
CA PHE A 274 -6.37 -1.06 -10.49
C PHE A 274 -4.97 -1.50 -10.95
N THR A 275 -4.69 -2.80 -10.90
CA THR A 275 -3.54 -3.40 -11.61
C THR A 275 -3.87 -3.66 -13.10
N SER A 276 -2.83 -3.93 -13.90
CA SER A 276 -2.95 -4.45 -15.27
C SER A 276 -3.80 -5.72 -15.41
N GLN A 277 -4.03 -6.48 -14.33
CA GLN A 277 -4.90 -7.67 -14.28
C GLN A 277 -6.36 -7.34 -13.92
N LEU A 278 -6.73 -6.04 -13.82
CA LEU A 278 -8.08 -5.58 -13.46
C LEU A 278 -8.53 -5.95 -12.03
N HIS A 279 -7.59 -6.28 -11.16
CA HIS A 279 -7.86 -6.42 -9.72
C HIS A 279 -7.99 -5.01 -9.12
N ILE A 280 -9.00 -4.81 -8.27
CA ILE A 280 -9.31 -3.54 -7.62
C ILE A 280 -8.66 -3.45 -6.24
N PHE A 281 -8.27 -2.25 -5.81
CA PHE A 281 -7.65 -2.00 -4.50
C PHE A 281 -8.09 -0.67 -3.90
N TYR A 282 -8.22 -0.59 -2.59
CA TYR A 282 -8.18 0.68 -1.85
C TYR A 282 -6.74 1.15 -1.67
N SER A 283 -6.49 2.46 -1.80
CA SER A 283 -5.22 3.10 -1.43
C SER A 283 -5.45 4.27 -0.47
N ASP A 284 -4.38 4.76 0.14
CA ASP A 284 -4.41 6.02 0.90
C ASP A 284 -5.36 6.03 2.12
N PHE A 285 -5.63 4.84 2.68
CA PHE A 285 -6.33 4.63 3.96
C PHE A 285 -5.51 5.08 5.19
N THR A 286 -4.30 5.61 4.99
CA THR A 286 -3.34 5.92 6.05
C THR A 286 -3.05 7.42 6.13
N ARG A 287 -2.57 7.89 7.28
CA ARG A 287 -2.08 9.28 7.46
C ARG A 287 -0.86 9.63 6.57
N LEU A 288 -0.31 8.67 5.82
CA LEU A 288 0.76 8.88 4.82
C LEU A 288 0.20 9.29 3.44
N ASN A 289 -1.11 9.58 3.33
CA ASN A 289 -1.71 10.12 2.11
C ASN A 289 -1.09 11.49 1.74
N ALA A 290 -0.60 11.56 0.50
CA ALA A 290 -0.15 12.76 -0.19
C ALA A 290 -1.07 14.00 0.01
N GLU A 291 -2.38 13.80 -0.02
CA GLU A 291 -3.38 14.87 0.12
C GLU A 291 -3.50 15.37 1.57
N VAL A 292 -3.36 14.47 2.55
CA VAL A 292 -3.40 14.83 3.99
C VAL A 292 -2.16 15.62 4.37
N LEU A 293 -0.99 15.27 3.81
CA LEU A 293 0.26 16.00 4.00
C LEU A 293 0.23 17.36 3.29
N ALA A 294 -0.26 17.43 2.04
CA ALA A 294 -0.39 18.69 1.30
C ALA A 294 -1.52 19.61 1.81
N GLY A 295 -2.55 19.07 2.47
CA GLY A 295 -3.65 19.85 3.05
C GLY A 295 -3.22 20.84 4.13
N TYR A 296 -2.00 20.69 4.68
CA TYR A 296 -1.38 21.68 5.55
C TYR A 296 -0.80 22.88 4.78
N THR A 297 -0.25 22.68 3.58
CA THR A 297 0.44 23.73 2.81
C THR A 297 -0.53 24.64 2.08
N ASP A 298 -1.53 24.08 1.39
CA ASP A 298 -2.52 24.83 0.60
C ASP A 298 -3.91 24.85 1.25
N LYS A 299 -4.10 25.71 2.25
CA LYS A 299 -5.42 25.94 2.89
C LYS A 299 -6.53 26.41 1.93
N ASN A 300 -6.18 26.75 0.69
CA ASN A 300 -7.10 27.17 -0.37
C ASN A 300 -7.41 26.06 -1.41
N SER A 301 -6.72 24.90 -1.39
CA SER A 301 -6.98 23.82 -2.35
C SER A 301 -8.21 22.99 -1.93
N PHE A 302 -9.40 23.44 -2.33
CA PHE A 302 -10.64 22.70 -2.12
C PHE A 302 -10.70 21.43 -2.99
N ASP A 303 -10.47 20.25 -2.39
CA ASP A 303 -10.70 18.98 -3.08
C ASP A 303 -12.19 18.71 -3.26
N ARG A 304 -12.68 19.11 -4.43
CA ARG A 304 -14.03 18.85 -4.92
C ARG A 304 -14.38 17.36 -4.96
N GLU A 305 -13.44 16.45 -5.16
CA GLU A 305 -13.75 15.01 -5.18
C GLU A 305 -13.96 14.46 -3.76
N SER A 306 -13.10 14.81 -2.79
CA SER A 306 -13.40 14.50 -1.38
C SER A 306 -14.75 15.09 -0.95
N TYR A 307 -15.02 16.36 -1.27
CA TYR A 307 -16.30 16.98 -0.91
C TYR A 307 -17.51 16.31 -1.57
N ASP A 308 -17.41 15.88 -2.83
CA ASP A 308 -18.57 15.33 -3.54
C ASP A 308 -19.03 13.98 -2.98
N TYR A 309 -18.09 13.13 -2.56
CA TYR A 309 -18.36 11.77 -2.05
C TYR A 309 -18.50 11.70 -0.52
N ALA A 310 -18.06 12.74 0.21
CA ALA A 310 -18.13 12.80 1.67
C ALA A 310 -19.57 12.75 2.22
N ALA A 311 -19.67 12.19 3.43
CA ALA A 311 -20.90 12.06 4.20
C ALA A 311 -21.37 13.40 4.80
N PRO A 312 -22.68 13.60 5.03
CA PRO A 312 -23.25 14.85 5.53
C PRO A 312 -22.58 15.39 6.81
N GLU A 313 -22.24 14.50 7.74
CA GLU A 313 -21.64 14.84 9.03
C GLU A 313 -20.21 15.37 8.92
N GLN A 314 -19.45 14.94 7.90
CA GLN A 314 -18.08 15.43 7.66
C GLN A 314 -18.02 16.91 7.25
N TRP A 315 -19.16 17.46 6.80
CA TRP A 315 -19.31 18.86 6.35
C TRP A 315 -20.42 19.59 7.12
N PHE A 316 -20.71 19.14 8.35
CA PHE A 316 -21.66 19.83 9.23
C PHE A 316 -21.09 21.19 9.68
N ARG A 317 -21.82 22.28 9.36
CA ARG A 317 -21.55 23.62 9.90
C ARG A 317 -22.77 24.06 10.71
N PRO A 318 -22.64 24.27 12.03
CA PRO A 318 -23.65 24.98 12.81
C PRO A 318 -23.93 26.35 12.18
N THR A 319 -25.20 26.70 11.96
CA THR A 319 -25.60 27.92 11.24
C THR A 319 -25.52 29.16 12.13
N GLY A 320 -24.29 29.65 12.36
CA GLY A 320 -24.02 30.95 12.97
C GLY A 320 -23.64 32.00 11.92
N GLY A 321 -24.63 32.67 11.33
CA GLY A 321 -24.45 33.71 10.31
C GLY A 321 -25.79 34.37 9.94
N PRO A 322 -25.81 35.65 9.53
CA PRO A 322 -27.04 36.45 9.52
C PRO A 322 -28.06 36.04 8.44
N ALA A 323 -29.32 36.34 8.73
CA ALA A 323 -30.47 35.87 7.98
C ALA A 323 -30.61 36.44 6.55
N SER A 324 -31.29 35.68 5.70
CA SER A 324 -31.97 36.18 4.49
C SER A 324 -33.29 35.42 4.30
N PRO A 325 -34.36 36.05 3.77
CA PRO A 325 -35.72 35.67 4.15
C PRO A 325 -36.38 34.58 3.28
N LEU A 326 -37.07 33.67 3.97
CA LEU A 326 -38.38 33.07 3.63
C LEU A 326 -38.73 32.87 2.14
N GLY A 327 -38.53 31.64 1.65
CA GLY A 327 -39.39 31.05 0.61
C GLY A 327 -40.47 30.16 1.26
N ARG A 328 -41.76 30.41 0.99
CA ARG A 328 -42.88 29.60 1.49
C ARG A 328 -43.38 28.62 0.42
N GLY A 329 -43.82 27.44 0.85
CA GLY A 329 -44.53 26.45 0.03
C GLY A 329 -43.65 25.25 -0.37
N ALA A 330 -44.13 24.02 -0.38
CA ALA A 330 -45.47 23.52 -0.03
C ALA A 330 -45.37 22.22 0.78
N ALA A 331 -46.35 21.99 1.67
CA ALA A 331 -46.46 20.72 2.38
C ALA A 331 -47.17 19.68 1.49
N ALA A 332 -46.65 18.45 1.49
CA ALA A 332 -47.33 17.28 0.96
C ALA A 332 -47.12 16.15 1.97
N ALA A 333 -48.20 15.61 2.52
CA ALA A 333 -48.14 14.54 3.52
C ALA A 333 -47.87 13.18 2.86
N ALA A 334 -47.05 12.36 3.52
CA ALA A 334 -46.89 10.94 3.21
C ALA A 334 -46.79 10.16 4.52
N THR A 335 -47.48 9.01 4.59
CA THR A 335 -47.69 8.25 5.83
C THR A 335 -46.46 7.42 6.21
N MET A 336 -46.23 7.27 7.52
CA MET A 336 -45.30 6.26 8.06
C MET A 336 -45.67 4.85 7.55
N ALA A 337 -44.71 4.13 6.97
CA ALA A 337 -44.87 2.74 6.58
C ALA A 337 -43.57 1.96 6.82
N ILE A 338 -43.47 1.33 8.00
CA ILE A 338 -42.48 0.26 8.23
C ILE A 338 -42.99 -0.98 7.49
N SER A 339 -42.20 -1.55 6.59
CA SER A 339 -42.48 -2.84 5.98
C SER A 339 -41.19 -3.60 5.69
N THR A 340 -41.10 -4.83 6.21
CA THR A 340 -39.98 -5.75 6.02
C THR A 340 -40.44 -6.93 5.17
N SER A 341 -40.35 -6.80 3.85
CA SER A 341 -40.47 -7.90 2.89
C SER A 341 -39.81 -7.54 1.54
N PRO A 342 -39.36 -8.52 0.75
CA PRO A 342 -38.60 -8.28 -0.47
C PRO A 342 -39.48 -8.03 -1.72
N GLU A 343 -38.78 -7.77 -2.84
CA GLU A 343 -39.22 -7.88 -4.25
C GLU A 343 -39.78 -6.64 -4.98
N THR A 344 -39.19 -6.40 -6.16
CA THR A 344 -39.65 -5.60 -7.33
C THR A 344 -39.91 -4.08 -7.22
N HIS A 345 -40.06 -3.46 -6.06
CA HIS A 345 -40.38 -2.02 -5.99
C HIS A 345 -39.21 -1.10 -6.42
N THR A 346 -39.31 -0.48 -7.61
CA THR A 346 -38.29 0.46 -8.13
C THR A 346 -38.37 1.88 -7.54
N ASN A 347 -38.92 2.04 -6.34
CA ASN A 347 -39.01 3.30 -5.62
C ASN A 347 -37.95 3.29 -4.51
N PHE A 348 -37.01 4.23 -4.55
CA PHE A 348 -35.93 4.32 -3.59
C PHE A 348 -36.04 5.59 -2.77
N SER A 349 -36.06 5.45 -1.45
CA SER A 349 -36.05 6.55 -0.48
C SER A 349 -34.80 6.42 0.38
N ILE A 350 -33.99 7.47 0.42
CA ILE A 350 -32.82 7.58 1.31
C ILE A 350 -33.32 8.21 2.62
N PRO A 351 -33.13 7.57 3.80
CA PRO A 351 -33.63 8.11 5.06
C PRO A 351 -33.05 9.50 5.39
N ARG A 352 -33.90 10.36 5.95
CA ARG A 352 -33.60 11.75 6.33
C ARG A 352 -34.27 12.06 7.66
N ASN A 353 -33.72 13.06 8.36
CA ASN A 353 -34.36 13.61 9.55
C ASN A 353 -35.32 14.74 9.12
N ASP A 354 -36.62 14.46 9.11
CA ASP A 354 -37.65 15.30 8.46
C ASP A 354 -38.06 16.55 9.27
N ASN A 355 -37.08 17.37 9.70
CA ASN A 355 -37.39 18.65 10.34
C ASN A 355 -36.38 19.78 10.03
N PRO A 356 -36.53 20.48 8.89
CA PRO A 356 -35.83 21.74 8.60
C PRO A 356 -36.39 22.96 9.35
N SER A 357 -37.41 22.78 10.19
CA SER A 357 -38.36 23.85 10.56
C SER A 357 -38.24 24.37 12.00
N SER A 358 -37.32 23.83 12.81
CA SER A 358 -37.12 24.26 14.20
C SER A 358 -35.65 24.66 14.48
N PRO A 359 -35.31 25.97 14.45
CA PRO A 359 -33.96 26.42 14.77
C PRO A 359 -33.55 26.07 16.22
N ASN A 360 -34.51 25.96 17.14
CA ASN A 360 -34.24 25.60 18.54
C ASN A 360 -33.89 24.11 18.74
N ALA A 361 -34.26 23.22 17.80
CA ALA A 361 -33.85 21.81 17.88
C ALA A 361 -32.35 21.64 17.55
N MET A 362 -31.84 22.43 16.61
CA MET A 362 -30.45 22.33 16.15
C MET A 362 -29.42 22.90 17.15
N LEU A 363 -29.84 23.76 18.08
CA LEU A 363 -28.96 24.33 19.11
C LEU A 363 -28.64 23.36 20.26
N ASN A 364 -29.51 22.37 20.49
CA ASN A 364 -29.36 21.40 21.58
C ASN A 364 -28.90 20.01 21.13
N THR A 365 -28.66 19.80 19.83
CA THR A 365 -28.09 18.54 19.35
C THR A 365 -26.58 18.57 19.63
N PRO A 366 -26.01 17.65 20.44
CA PRO A 366 -24.56 17.55 20.56
C PRO A 366 -23.96 17.27 19.18
N ASN A 367 -22.82 17.90 18.88
CA ASN A 367 -22.14 17.84 17.58
C ASN A 367 -22.18 16.40 17.03
N PRO A 368 -22.85 16.14 15.88
CA PRO A 368 -23.24 14.79 15.49
C PRO A 368 -22.01 13.90 15.44
N TYR A 369 -21.98 12.88 16.31
CA TYR A 369 -20.80 12.07 16.57
C TYR A 369 -20.19 11.58 15.25
N LEU A 370 -19.03 12.15 14.89
CA LEU A 370 -18.29 11.77 13.70
C LEU A 370 -17.92 10.29 13.86
N ASN A 371 -18.63 9.44 13.12
CA ASN A 371 -18.41 8.01 13.05
C ASN A 371 -17.70 7.73 11.72
N PRO A 372 -16.36 7.58 11.71
CA PRO A 372 -15.61 7.45 10.47
C PRO A 372 -15.98 6.19 9.68
N GLN A 373 -16.39 5.13 10.38
CA GLN A 373 -16.87 3.90 9.75
C GLN A 373 -18.20 4.15 9.02
N ALA A 374 -19.16 4.84 9.66
CA ALA A 374 -20.41 5.20 8.99
C ALA A 374 -20.18 6.19 7.81
N ALA A 375 -19.16 7.05 7.87
CA ALA A 375 -18.77 7.92 6.77
C ALA A 375 -18.16 7.15 5.58
N ASP A 376 -17.35 6.11 5.85
CA ASP A 376 -16.88 5.18 4.82
C ASP A 376 -18.04 4.48 4.11
N ILE A 377 -19.07 4.05 4.85
CA ILE A 377 -20.26 3.38 4.30
C ILE A 377 -21.00 4.30 3.31
N PHE A 378 -21.16 5.59 3.64
CA PHE A 378 -21.77 6.57 2.74
C PHE A 378 -20.93 6.75 1.46
N SER A 379 -19.62 6.93 1.62
CA SER A 379 -18.68 7.13 0.52
C SER A 379 -18.60 5.91 -0.41
N LEU A 380 -18.63 4.70 0.15
CA LEU A 380 -18.73 3.45 -0.62
C LEU A 380 -20.09 3.35 -1.33
N GLY A 381 -21.19 3.76 -0.69
CA GLY A 381 -22.52 3.81 -1.32
C GLY A 381 -22.54 4.70 -2.57
N CYS A 382 -21.83 5.83 -2.53
CA CYS A 382 -21.62 6.71 -3.67
C CYS A 382 -20.85 6.00 -4.80
N VAL A 383 -19.73 5.35 -4.48
CA VAL A 383 -18.89 4.60 -5.46
C VAL A 383 -19.65 3.43 -6.10
N ILE A 384 -20.39 2.64 -5.31
CA ILE A 384 -21.19 1.52 -5.82
C ILE A 384 -22.26 2.05 -6.79
N LEU A 385 -22.84 3.23 -6.54
CA LEU A 385 -23.81 3.84 -7.44
C LEU A 385 -23.20 4.32 -8.78
N ASP A 386 -21.95 4.78 -8.79
CA ASP A 386 -21.23 5.06 -10.04
C ASP A 386 -20.83 3.77 -10.79
N LEU A 387 -20.44 2.70 -10.09
CA LEU A 387 -20.20 1.37 -10.69
C LEU A 387 -21.49 0.77 -11.31
N MET A 388 -22.63 0.89 -10.63
CA MET A 388 -23.94 0.52 -11.19
C MET A 388 -24.36 1.41 -12.36
N SER A 389 -24.07 2.72 -12.31
CA SER A 389 -24.31 3.65 -13.42
C SER A 389 -23.52 3.22 -14.66
N PHE A 390 -22.25 2.87 -14.49
CA PHE A 390 -21.38 2.35 -15.55
C PHE A 390 -21.92 1.03 -16.15
N LEU A 391 -22.35 0.07 -15.31
CA LEU A 391 -22.94 -1.21 -15.76
C LEU A 391 -24.13 -1.03 -16.71
N VAL A 392 -25.02 -0.06 -16.45
CA VAL A 392 -26.18 0.23 -17.32
C VAL A 392 -25.86 1.17 -18.50
N LYS A 393 -24.58 1.55 -18.69
CA LYS A 393 -24.07 2.52 -19.69
C LYS A 393 -24.49 3.98 -19.47
N LYS A 394 -24.48 4.46 -18.23
CA LYS A 394 -24.46 5.90 -17.89
C LYS A 394 -23.04 6.32 -17.48
N THR A 395 -22.74 7.62 -17.50
CA THR A 395 -21.42 8.15 -17.14
C THR A 395 -21.48 8.95 -15.83
N THR A 396 -20.38 8.95 -15.07
CA THR A 396 -20.22 9.77 -13.85
C THR A 396 -20.49 11.25 -14.11
N LYS A 397 -20.04 11.78 -15.26
CA LYS A 397 -20.34 13.15 -15.74
C LYS A 397 -21.85 13.39 -15.90
N SER A 398 -22.59 12.43 -16.46
CA SER A 398 -24.05 12.55 -16.60
C SER A 398 -24.78 12.50 -15.25
N PHE A 399 -24.28 11.71 -14.29
CA PHE A 399 -24.84 11.62 -12.95
C PHE A 399 -24.54 12.88 -12.12
N SER A 400 -23.29 13.37 -12.10
CA SER A 400 -22.91 14.64 -11.48
C SER A 400 -23.77 15.81 -11.99
N ALA A 401 -24.00 15.89 -13.31
CA ALA A 401 -24.88 16.90 -13.91
C ALA A 401 -26.37 16.73 -13.52
N HIS A 402 -26.85 15.50 -13.31
CA HIS A 402 -28.21 15.23 -12.81
C HIS A 402 -28.37 15.64 -11.34
N ARG A 403 -27.36 15.36 -10.50
CA ARG A 403 -27.32 15.82 -9.10
C ARG A 403 -27.36 17.35 -9.03
N ALA A 404 -26.45 18.03 -9.73
CA ALA A 404 -26.38 19.49 -9.77
C ALA A 404 -27.58 20.21 -10.44
N ALA A 405 -28.53 19.49 -11.05
CA ALA A 405 -29.57 20.09 -11.88
C ALA A 405 -30.50 21.06 -11.12
N LYS A 406 -30.70 20.90 -9.80
CA LYS A 406 -31.53 21.80 -8.97
C LYS A 406 -30.81 23.08 -8.52
N HIS A 407 -29.49 23.17 -8.66
CA HIS A 407 -28.72 24.35 -8.24
C HIS A 407 -28.63 25.47 -9.30
N LYS A 408 -29.28 25.30 -10.46
CA LYS A 408 -29.22 26.25 -11.59
C LYS A 408 -30.02 27.55 -11.32
N THR A 409 -29.42 28.51 -10.62
CA THR A 409 -29.90 29.90 -10.61
C THR A 409 -29.65 30.59 -11.97
N PRO A 410 -30.67 31.22 -12.60
CA PRO A 410 -30.46 32.00 -13.82
C PRO A 410 -29.77 33.33 -13.49
N GLY A 411 -28.47 33.44 -13.77
CA GLY A 411 -27.71 34.68 -13.52
C GLY A 411 -26.31 34.65 -14.14
N ARG A 412 -25.78 35.85 -14.50
CA ARG A 412 -24.40 35.99 -15.00
C ARG A 412 -23.40 35.60 -13.93
N GLY A 413 -22.39 34.79 -14.28
CA GLY A 413 -21.23 34.51 -13.43
C GLY A 413 -21.48 33.57 -12.24
N GLY A 414 -22.51 32.71 -12.30
CA GLY A 414 -22.82 31.77 -11.22
C GLY A 414 -21.67 30.83 -10.84
N ALA A 415 -21.52 30.59 -9.53
CA ALA A 415 -20.54 29.66 -8.98
C ALA A 415 -20.76 28.20 -9.45
N VAL A 416 -19.74 27.36 -9.28
CA VAL A 416 -19.80 25.92 -9.64
C VAL A 416 -20.95 25.25 -8.89
N LEU A 417 -21.95 24.76 -9.65
CA LEU A 417 -23.15 24.11 -9.11
C LEU A 417 -22.78 22.92 -8.24
N ASP A 418 -23.42 22.75 -7.07
CA ASP A 418 -23.06 21.63 -6.19
C ASP A 418 -23.53 20.28 -6.76
N SER A 419 -22.59 19.37 -7.02
CA SER A 419 -22.81 18.00 -7.47
C SER A 419 -22.56 16.95 -6.38
N SER A 420 -22.32 17.36 -5.13
CA SER A 420 -22.11 16.44 -4.01
C SER A 420 -23.31 15.53 -3.78
N PHE A 421 -23.05 14.29 -3.36
CA PHE A 421 -24.12 13.34 -3.05
C PHE A 421 -24.94 13.81 -1.84
N HIS A 422 -24.27 14.26 -0.76
CA HIS A 422 -24.92 14.61 0.50
C HIS A 422 -25.84 15.83 0.44
N LYS A 423 -25.64 16.79 -0.49
CA LYS A 423 -26.61 17.88 -0.72
C LYS A 423 -27.73 17.53 -1.70
N ASN A 424 -27.54 16.51 -2.55
CA ASN A 424 -28.42 16.22 -3.69
C ASN A 424 -29.17 14.88 -3.60
N LEU A 425 -29.40 14.34 -2.39
CA LEU A 425 -30.03 13.03 -2.18
C LEU A 425 -31.34 12.81 -2.97
N GLY A 426 -32.19 13.83 -3.12
CA GLY A 426 -33.41 13.74 -3.93
C GLY A 426 -33.19 13.54 -5.44
N GLN A 427 -32.04 13.98 -5.96
CA GLN A 427 -31.63 13.71 -7.34
C GLN A 427 -30.92 12.34 -7.42
N VAL A 428 -30.29 11.87 -6.34
CA VAL A 428 -29.74 10.52 -6.23
C VAL A 428 -30.87 9.48 -6.33
N GLU A 429 -31.96 9.63 -5.57
CA GLU A 429 -33.16 8.78 -5.63
C GLU A 429 -33.79 8.73 -7.04
N SER A 430 -33.92 9.90 -7.67
CA SER A 430 -34.38 10.04 -9.06
C SER A 430 -33.46 9.31 -10.05
N TRP A 431 -32.14 9.38 -9.84
CA TRP A 431 -31.16 8.66 -10.64
C TRP A 431 -31.25 7.14 -10.42
N MET A 432 -31.31 6.67 -9.16
CA MET A 432 -31.50 5.26 -8.82
C MET A 432 -32.76 4.67 -9.48
N SER A 433 -33.88 5.39 -9.39
CA SER A 433 -35.14 5.04 -10.06
C SER A 433 -35.00 4.95 -11.59
N THR A 434 -34.09 5.73 -12.18
CA THR A 434 -33.75 5.68 -13.61
C THR A 434 -32.83 4.51 -13.94
N LEU A 435 -31.84 4.20 -13.10
CA LEU A 435 -30.94 3.05 -13.28
C LEU A 435 -31.70 1.72 -13.19
N ALA A 436 -32.63 1.58 -12.24
CA ALA A 436 -33.48 0.39 -12.10
C ALA A 436 -34.34 0.15 -13.36
N LYS A 437 -34.99 1.20 -13.88
CA LYS A 437 -35.79 1.16 -15.13
C LYS A 437 -34.94 0.90 -16.38
N GLU A 438 -33.65 1.18 -16.34
CA GLU A 438 -32.70 0.80 -17.41
C GLU A 438 -32.14 -0.61 -17.23
N ALA A 439 -31.92 -1.06 -15.99
CA ALA A 439 -31.43 -2.40 -15.68
C ALA A 439 -32.43 -3.48 -16.08
N SER A 440 -33.72 -3.32 -15.74
CA SER A 440 -34.77 -4.29 -16.07
C SER A 440 -34.86 -4.59 -17.57
N LYS A 441 -34.80 -3.54 -18.41
CA LYS A 441 -34.74 -3.65 -19.89
C LYS A 441 -33.56 -4.48 -20.40
N LYS A 442 -32.47 -4.57 -19.63
CA LYS A 442 -31.21 -5.23 -20.02
C LYS A 442 -31.11 -6.69 -19.54
N VAL A 443 -31.99 -7.14 -18.64
CA VAL A 443 -32.02 -8.51 -18.09
C VAL A 443 -32.20 -9.55 -19.21
N SER A 444 -33.26 -9.44 -20.00
CA SER A 444 -33.59 -10.44 -21.04
C SER A 444 -32.96 -10.17 -22.41
N SER A 445 -32.40 -8.96 -22.62
CA SER A 445 -32.00 -8.47 -23.95
C SER A 445 -30.48 -8.49 -24.21
N SER A 446 -29.68 -9.11 -23.32
CA SER A 446 -28.22 -9.07 -23.48
C SER A 446 -27.45 -10.21 -22.84
N ASP A 447 -26.49 -10.78 -23.57
CA ASP A 447 -25.45 -11.70 -23.06
C ASP A 447 -24.89 -11.24 -21.70
N GLY A 448 -24.90 -12.15 -20.72
CA GLY A 448 -24.60 -11.87 -19.32
C GLY A 448 -25.64 -10.96 -18.65
N GLY A 449 -26.93 -11.13 -18.94
CA GLY A 449 -28.01 -10.26 -18.48
C GLY A 449 -28.44 -10.46 -17.03
N HIS A 450 -28.16 -11.63 -16.45
CA HIS A 450 -28.55 -12.01 -15.08
C HIS A 450 -28.06 -11.01 -14.02
N VAL A 451 -26.85 -10.46 -14.19
CA VAL A 451 -26.28 -9.40 -13.32
C VAL A 451 -27.23 -8.22 -13.07
N PHE A 452 -28.10 -7.87 -14.02
CA PHE A 452 -29.01 -6.74 -13.87
C PHE A 452 -30.17 -7.03 -12.91
N ARG A 453 -30.47 -8.31 -12.63
CA ARG A 453 -31.43 -8.71 -11.60
C ARG A 453 -30.99 -8.25 -10.21
N GLY A 454 -29.67 -8.28 -9.94
CA GLY A 454 -29.10 -7.82 -8.67
C GLY A 454 -29.04 -6.30 -8.51
N ILE A 455 -29.24 -5.50 -9.56
CA ILE A 455 -29.17 -4.03 -9.45
C ILE A 455 -30.24 -3.50 -8.49
N VAL A 456 -31.51 -3.93 -8.60
CA VAL A 456 -32.58 -3.44 -7.72
C VAL A 456 -32.32 -3.81 -6.24
N PRO A 457 -31.98 -5.07 -5.88
CA PRO A 457 -31.48 -5.41 -4.55
C PRO A 457 -30.32 -4.53 -4.07
N LEU A 458 -29.28 -4.31 -4.89
CA LEU A 458 -28.15 -3.44 -4.53
C LEU A 458 -28.58 -1.99 -4.28
N MET A 459 -29.54 -1.47 -5.05
CA MET A 459 -30.08 -0.11 -4.88
C MET A 459 -30.72 0.08 -3.50
N HIS A 460 -31.39 -0.94 -2.94
CA HIS A 460 -31.97 -0.86 -1.58
C HIS A 460 -30.90 -0.84 -0.49
N ILE A 461 -29.78 -1.57 -0.65
CA ILE A 461 -28.63 -1.47 0.27
C ILE A 461 -28.03 -0.07 0.18
N VAL A 462 -27.75 0.40 -1.04
CA VAL A 462 -27.17 1.74 -1.29
C VAL A 462 -28.07 2.86 -0.74
N ALA A 463 -29.40 2.71 -0.80
CA ALA A 463 -30.33 3.68 -0.19
C ALA A 463 -30.12 3.81 1.34
N ARG A 464 -29.85 2.71 2.04
CA ARG A 464 -29.51 2.72 3.48
C ARG A 464 -28.09 3.22 3.73
N MET A 465 -27.12 2.82 2.91
CA MET A 465 -25.72 3.30 3.00
C MET A 465 -25.64 4.84 2.87
N LEU A 466 -26.49 5.43 2.03
CA LEU A 466 -26.56 6.87 1.80
C LEU A 466 -27.44 7.64 2.82
N SER A 467 -27.91 7.00 3.91
CA SER A 467 -28.74 7.69 4.91
C SER A 467 -28.08 8.97 5.43
N ALA A 468 -28.89 10.03 5.58
CA ALA A 468 -28.42 11.30 6.12
C ALA A 468 -27.96 11.18 7.58
N ASN A 469 -28.54 10.27 8.34
CA ASN A 469 -28.17 9.94 9.72
C ASN A 469 -27.15 8.77 9.72
N PRO A 470 -25.95 8.94 10.32
CA PRO A 470 -24.94 7.88 10.41
C PRO A 470 -25.42 6.58 11.09
N LEU A 471 -26.38 6.67 12.01
CA LEU A 471 -26.85 5.52 12.79
C LEU A 471 -27.78 4.58 12.00
N ASP A 472 -28.42 5.05 10.93
CA ASP A 472 -29.32 4.23 10.10
C ASP A 472 -28.58 3.49 8.97
N ARG A 473 -27.27 3.71 8.85
CA ARG A 473 -26.41 3.09 7.83
C ARG A 473 -26.05 1.66 8.25
N PRO A 474 -26.05 0.69 7.32
CA PRO A 474 -25.63 -0.69 7.60
C PRO A 474 -24.14 -0.76 7.95
N SER A 475 -23.74 -1.78 8.71
CA SER A 475 -22.33 -2.07 8.95
C SER A 475 -21.63 -2.60 7.69
N ALA A 476 -20.31 -2.46 7.56
CA ALA A 476 -19.59 -3.00 6.40
C ALA A 476 -19.74 -4.53 6.26
N ALA A 477 -19.80 -5.26 7.38
CA ALA A 477 -20.06 -6.70 7.38
C ALA A 477 -21.48 -7.05 6.88
N GLU A 478 -22.49 -6.24 7.22
CA GLU A 478 -23.84 -6.37 6.68
C GLU A 478 -23.88 -6.11 5.17
N VAL A 479 -23.22 -5.03 4.72
CA VAL A 479 -23.11 -4.70 3.28
C VAL A 479 -22.41 -5.83 2.52
N GLN A 480 -21.25 -6.31 2.99
CA GLN A 480 -20.52 -7.44 2.42
C GLN A 480 -21.42 -8.68 2.29
N THR A 481 -22.13 -9.03 3.37
CA THR A 481 -22.99 -10.22 3.43
C THR A 481 -24.15 -10.11 2.43
N GLN A 482 -24.81 -8.95 2.37
CA GLN A 482 -25.95 -8.75 1.48
C GLN A 482 -25.51 -8.64 0.00
N VAL A 483 -24.36 -8.01 -0.29
CA VAL A 483 -23.77 -7.99 -1.64
C VAL A 483 -23.40 -9.40 -2.10
N TYR A 484 -22.73 -10.20 -1.26
CA TYR A 484 -22.41 -11.60 -1.57
C TYR A 484 -23.67 -12.44 -1.88
N GLN A 485 -24.71 -12.30 -1.06
CA GLN A 485 -26.00 -12.95 -1.29
C GLN A 485 -26.68 -12.50 -2.59
N ILE A 486 -26.51 -11.24 -3.01
CA ILE A 486 -27.08 -10.75 -4.27
C ILE A 486 -26.34 -11.30 -5.49
N LEU A 487 -25.00 -11.33 -5.44
CA LEU A 487 -24.18 -11.91 -6.52
C LEU A 487 -24.53 -13.38 -6.74
N THR A 488 -24.61 -14.15 -5.67
CA THR A 488 -24.93 -15.60 -5.72
C THR A 488 -26.38 -15.88 -6.11
N LYS A 489 -27.37 -15.20 -5.49
CA LYS A 489 -28.81 -15.53 -5.70
C LYS A 489 -29.43 -14.89 -6.94
N TYR A 490 -29.03 -13.68 -7.34
CA TYR A 490 -29.69 -12.94 -8.42
C TYR A 490 -28.83 -12.79 -9.68
N CYS A 491 -27.51 -12.66 -9.55
CA CYS A 491 -26.64 -12.26 -10.65
C CYS A 491 -26.08 -13.40 -11.51
N ASP A 492 -26.32 -14.67 -11.14
CA ASP A 492 -25.68 -15.86 -11.74
C ASP A 492 -24.15 -15.84 -11.56
N ILE A 493 -23.70 -15.51 -10.34
CA ILE A 493 -22.27 -15.52 -9.94
C ILE A 493 -22.15 -16.49 -8.76
N THR A 494 -22.10 -17.78 -9.07
CA THR A 494 -21.96 -18.89 -8.11
C THR A 494 -20.67 -18.79 -7.29
N GLU A 495 -19.60 -18.32 -7.93
CA GLU A 495 -18.29 -18.07 -7.34
C GLU A 495 -17.98 -16.55 -7.46
N PRO A 496 -18.32 -15.75 -6.43
CA PRO A 496 -17.82 -14.40 -6.28
C PRO A 496 -16.33 -14.40 -5.91
N HIS A 497 -15.61 -13.29 -6.15
CA HIS A 497 -14.16 -13.24 -5.91
C HIS A 497 -13.77 -13.36 -4.43
N CYS A 498 -14.47 -12.65 -3.53
CA CYS A 498 -14.21 -12.69 -2.09
C CYS A 498 -15.26 -13.56 -1.39
N VAL A 499 -14.83 -14.42 -0.47
CA VAL A 499 -15.69 -15.34 0.29
C VAL A 499 -15.26 -15.35 1.77
N HIS A 500 -15.07 -14.17 2.36
CA HIS A 500 -14.67 -14.04 3.75
C HIS A 500 -15.88 -13.89 4.69
N GLN A 501 -15.73 -14.33 5.93
CA GLN A 501 -16.70 -14.12 7.01
C GLN A 501 -15.99 -13.40 8.15
N TYR A 502 -16.38 -12.15 8.41
CA TYR A 502 -15.80 -11.32 9.49
C TYR A 502 -16.72 -11.21 10.71
N ALA A 503 -17.80 -12.00 10.76
CA ALA A 503 -18.81 -12.01 11.80
C ALA A 503 -18.70 -13.27 12.67
N GLY A 504 -17.66 -13.32 13.51
CA GLY A 504 -17.42 -14.41 14.46
C GLY A 504 -16.31 -14.05 15.43
N TRP A 505 -16.43 -14.46 16.69
CA TRP A 505 -15.32 -14.46 17.64
C TRP A 505 -14.56 -15.77 17.43
N ASP A 506 -13.50 -15.73 16.62
CA ASP A 506 -12.65 -16.90 16.40
C ASP A 506 -11.16 -16.55 16.56
N PHE A 507 -10.38 -17.49 17.08
CA PHE A 507 -8.98 -17.27 17.40
C PHE A 507 -8.11 -17.31 16.12
N GLY A 508 -7.05 -16.51 16.11
CA GLY A 508 -6.33 -16.16 14.88
C GLY A 508 -5.62 -17.32 14.18
N MET A 509 -6.29 -17.95 13.20
CA MET A 509 -5.70 -18.93 12.27
C MET A 509 -6.06 -18.70 10.78
N SER A 510 -6.26 -17.45 10.37
CA SER A 510 -6.59 -17.10 8.96
C SER A 510 -5.39 -16.94 8.01
N ASN A 511 -4.17 -17.19 8.46
CA ASN A 511 -2.93 -17.07 7.66
C ASN A 511 -2.34 -18.42 7.18
N LEU A 512 -3.13 -19.51 7.14
CA LEU A 512 -2.69 -20.82 6.65
C LEU A 512 -3.65 -21.41 5.61
N ARG A 513 -3.30 -21.27 4.33
CA ARG A 513 -3.80 -22.15 3.25
C ARG A 513 -2.97 -23.43 3.25
N ILE A 514 -3.42 -24.46 3.96
CA ILE A 514 -2.86 -25.80 3.89
C ILE A 514 -3.56 -26.57 2.76
N GLN A 515 -2.79 -27.18 1.87
CA GLN A 515 -3.32 -28.11 0.86
C GLN A 515 -3.58 -29.46 1.52
N THR A 516 -4.75 -30.05 1.24
CA THR A 516 -5.19 -31.30 1.87
C THR A 516 -4.76 -32.53 1.06
N GLU A 517 -3.67 -33.18 1.48
CA GLU A 517 -3.39 -34.57 1.15
C GLU A 517 -3.01 -35.38 2.40
N SER A 518 -3.60 -36.56 2.52
CA SER A 518 -3.43 -37.57 3.58
C SER A 518 -4.26 -38.80 3.17
N PRO A 519 -3.94 -40.04 3.62
CA PRO A 519 -3.15 -40.35 4.82
C PRO A 519 -2.03 -41.40 4.63
N ASN A 520 -1.12 -41.48 5.62
CA ASN A 520 -0.87 -42.75 6.29
C ASN A 520 -0.39 -42.52 7.75
N MET A 521 -0.32 -43.57 8.58
CA MET A 521 -0.42 -43.46 10.04
C MET A 521 0.53 -44.39 10.83
N GLU A 522 1.33 -43.80 11.74
CA GLU A 522 2.05 -44.45 12.88
C GLU A 522 2.34 -43.33 13.92
N LEU A 523 1.74 -43.27 15.13
CA LEU A 523 1.96 -44.06 16.36
C LEU A 523 3.33 -43.79 17.04
N VAL A 524 3.48 -42.88 18.03
CA VAL A 524 3.33 -43.04 19.51
C VAL A 524 4.59 -42.39 20.19
N PRO A 525 4.63 -41.87 21.46
CA PRO A 525 3.63 -41.35 22.42
C PRO A 525 3.87 -39.88 22.92
N GLN A 526 3.05 -39.39 23.86
CA GLN A 526 3.32 -38.20 24.70
C GLN A 526 4.12 -38.51 25.99
N PRO A 527 4.76 -37.51 26.61
CA PRO A 527 4.95 -37.41 28.07
C PRO A 527 4.04 -36.35 28.74
N THR A 528 3.77 -36.48 30.04
CA THR A 528 2.76 -35.69 30.78
C THR A 528 3.30 -34.74 31.87
N ARG A 529 2.72 -33.53 31.97
CA ARG A 529 2.48 -32.66 33.16
C ARG A 529 3.52 -32.56 34.30
N GLN A 530 3.90 -31.30 34.59
CA GLN A 530 3.62 -30.55 35.86
C GLN A 530 3.98 -29.05 35.65
N ASN A 531 3.14 -28.07 36.04
CA ASN A 531 3.03 -27.39 37.36
C ASN A 531 4.35 -26.72 37.83
N SER A 532 4.41 -25.49 38.37
CA SER A 532 3.37 -24.49 38.77
C SER A 532 4.00 -23.09 39.03
N VAL A 533 3.31 -22.19 39.77
CA VAL A 533 3.77 -20.87 40.34
C VAL A 533 3.70 -19.65 39.40
N SER A 534 3.31 -18.42 39.79
CA SER A 534 2.32 -17.89 40.76
C SER A 534 2.07 -16.38 40.50
N GLN A 535 0.88 -15.87 40.82
CA GLN A 535 0.62 -14.41 40.94
C GLN A 535 0.90 -13.89 42.36
N PRO A 536 1.16 -12.59 42.52
CA PRO A 536 0.81 -11.82 43.73
C PRO A 536 -0.22 -10.71 43.43
N SER A 537 -1.13 -10.45 44.38
CA SER A 537 -2.15 -9.38 44.25
C SER A 537 -2.46 -8.71 45.60
N ARG A 538 -2.34 -7.37 45.64
CA ARG A 538 -2.68 -6.41 46.73
C ARG A 538 -2.88 -5.03 46.05
N ARG A 539 -3.89 -4.16 46.29
CA ARG A 539 -4.83 -3.86 47.42
C ARG A 539 -4.15 -3.34 48.69
N ASP A 540 -4.61 -2.31 49.39
CA ASP A 540 -5.61 -1.21 49.18
C ASP A 540 -5.04 0.01 49.98
N SER A 541 -5.44 1.28 49.87
CA SER A 541 -6.61 1.90 49.21
C SER A 541 -6.15 2.99 48.18
N GLU A 542 -6.48 4.30 48.15
CA GLU A 542 -7.37 5.21 48.92
C GLU A 542 -7.86 6.40 48.04
N SER A 543 -8.56 7.41 48.62
CA SER A 543 -9.22 8.50 47.88
C SER A 543 -9.02 9.91 48.46
N LEU A 544 -8.92 10.95 47.62
CA LEU A 544 -9.33 12.31 47.98
C LEU A 544 -9.70 13.16 46.76
N SER A 545 -10.75 13.97 46.89
CA SER A 545 -11.33 14.84 45.84
C SER A 545 -10.80 16.28 45.93
N GLY A 546 -10.49 16.92 44.80
CA GLY A 546 -10.07 18.32 44.76
C GLY A 546 -10.29 19.00 43.41
N SER A 547 -11.42 19.70 43.26
CA SER A 547 -11.78 20.44 42.05
C SER A 547 -11.48 21.94 42.18
N ILE A 548 -10.51 22.47 41.44
CA ILE A 548 -10.27 23.92 41.33
C ILE A 548 -9.99 24.33 39.88
N SER A 549 -10.82 25.21 39.34
CA SER A 549 -10.59 25.92 38.08
C SER A 549 -10.06 27.33 38.34
N PRO A 550 -9.03 27.81 37.63
CA PRO A 550 -8.75 29.24 37.52
C PRO A 550 -9.54 29.87 36.35
N ARG A 551 -10.16 31.03 36.60
CA ARG A 551 -10.69 31.91 35.54
C ARG A 551 -9.53 32.70 34.91
N GLY A 552 -9.69 33.15 33.66
CA GLY A 552 -9.04 34.38 33.20
C GLY A 552 -9.57 35.60 33.96
N PRO A 553 -8.97 36.80 33.78
CA PRO A 553 -9.30 37.55 32.56
C PRO A 553 -8.22 38.54 32.07
N SER A 554 -8.65 39.37 31.11
CA SER A 554 -8.19 40.73 30.82
C SER A 554 -7.07 40.95 29.79
N HIS A 555 -7.41 41.78 28.81
CA HIS A 555 -6.55 42.31 27.78
C HIS A 555 -5.57 43.37 28.31
N SER A 556 -4.43 43.51 27.63
CA SER A 556 -3.74 44.80 27.49
C SER A 556 -3.44 45.04 26.00
N ARG A 557 -3.64 46.28 25.54
CA ARG A 557 -3.26 46.72 24.18
C ARG A 557 -1.99 47.55 24.28
N THR A 558 -1.00 47.25 23.44
CA THR A 558 0.04 48.21 23.04
C THR A 558 0.21 48.16 21.52
N ASN A 559 0.63 49.28 20.95
CA ASN A 559 0.78 49.48 19.51
C ASN A 559 2.27 49.66 19.17
N SER A 560 2.58 49.83 17.88
CA SER A 560 3.87 50.27 17.33
C SER A 560 5.00 49.22 17.23
N SER A 561 5.95 49.31 16.29
CA SER A 561 5.95 49.95 14.94
C SER A 561 7.25 49.65 14.17
N GLY A 562 7.15 49.33 12.87
CA GLY A 562 8.27 49.45 11.91
C GLY A 562 9.34 48.35 11.92
N GLY A 563 10.02 48.14 10.79
CA GLY A 563 11.12 47.18 10.65
C GLY A 563 11.22 46.49 9.28
N MET A 564 11.63 47.22 8.23
CA MET A 564 11.94 46.65 6.91
C MET A 564 13.45 46.41 6.76
N SER A 565 13.87 45.16 6.51
CA SER A 565 15.18 44.76 5.92
C SER A 565 15.36 43.23 6.00
N ASN A 566 16.15 42.56 5.16
CA ASN A 566 16.44 42.80 3.73
C ASN A 566 16.99 41.48 3.14
N ASN A 567 16.89 41.27 1.82
CA ASN A 567 17.48 40.07 1.20
C ASN A 567 19.01 40.16 1.11
N SER A 568 19.71 39.09 1.48
CA SER A 568 21.08 38.81 1.04
C SER A 568 21.21 37.33 0.64
N GLY A 569 21.49 37.09 -0.64
CA GLY A 569 21.78 35.75 -1.15
C GLY A 569 23.27 35.44 -1.05
N VAL A 570 23.61 34.18 -0.77
CA VAL A 570 25.00 33.69 -0.76
C VAL A 570 25.11 32.48 -1.68
N SER A 571 25.82 32.63 -2.78
CA SER A 571 26.15 31.54 -3.72
C SER A 571 27.50 30.94 -3.36
N SER A 572 27.62 29.62 -3.24
CA SER A 572 28.92 28.95 -3.07
C SER A 572 28.91 27.49 -3.55
N ALA A 573 30.10 27.00 -3.93
CA ALA A 573 30.46 25.60 -4.20
C ALA A 573 29.53 24.74 -5.09
N ALA A 574 29.80 24.71 -6.40
CA ALA A 574 29.19 23.77 -7.36
C ALA A 574 30.25 22.95 -8.15
N SER A 575 31.38 22.66 -7.51
CA SER A 575 32.59 22.12 -8.15
C SER A 575 33.03 20.72 -7.66
N SER A 576 32.65 20.28 -6.46
CA SER A 576 33.04 18.96 -5.92
C SER A 576 32.08 17.81 -6.27
N GLU A 577 30.80 18.11 -6.47
CA GLU A 577 29.75 17.09 -6.69
C GLU A 577 30.00 16.25 -7.95
N ARG A 578 30.56 16.86 -9.01
CA ARG A 578 30.71 16.25 -10.34
C ARG A 578 31.71 15.09 -10.41
N ASP A 579 32.67 15.03 -9.48
CA ASP A 579 33.63 13.93 -9.44
C ASP A 579 33.14 12.77 -8.55
N GLN A 580 32.38 13.06 -7.47
CA GLN A 580 31.63 12.01 -6.75
C GLN A 580 30.60 11.31 -7.65
N GLU A 581 29.85 12.07 -8.46
CA GLU A 581 28.85 11.51 -9.37
C GLU A 581 29.47 10.58 -10.44
N ARG A 582 30.71 10.87 -10.87
CA ARG A 582 31.49 9.99 -11.78
C ARG A 582 31.91 8.69 -11.11
N ASP A 583 32.54 8.76 -9.92
CA ASP A 583 33.02 7.56 -9.24
C ASP A 583 31.85 6.61 -8.90
N LEU A 584 30.70 7.16 -8.46
CA LEU A 584 29.46 6.41 -8.26
C LEU A 584 28.92 5.74 -9.54
N ALA A 585 29.00 6.41 -10.70
CA ALA A 585 28.61 5.81 -11.99
C ALA A 585 29.51 4.63 -12.39
N THR A 586 30.78 4.63 -11.98
CA THR A 586 31.70 3.47 -12.11
C THR A 586 31.32 2.28 -11.21
N GLY A 587 30.51 2.51 -10.17
CA GLY A 587 29.94 1.44 -9.34
C GLY A 587 29.02 0.53 -10.15
N PHE A 588 28.04 1.13 -10.84
CA PHE A 588 27.04 0.41 -11.65
C PHE A 588 27.62 -0.37 -12.83
N THR A 589 28.76 0.04 -13.39
CA THR A 589 29.39 -0.67 -14.52
C THR A 589 30.12 -1.95 -14.12
N ALA A 590 30.55 -2.08 -12.85
CA ALA A 590 31.31 -3.24 -12.37
C ALA A 590 30.48 -4.53 -12.25
N ILE A 591 29.14 -4.42 -12.18
CA ILE A 591 28.18 -5.54 -12.04
C ILE A 591 28.37 -6.65 -13.11
N ARG A 592 29.08 -6.37 -14.20
CA ARG A 592 29.35 -7.29 -15.33
C ARG A 592 30.73 -7.98 -15.29
N ASN A 593 31.61 -7.65 -14.34
CA ASN A 593 33.05 -7.98 -14.45
C ASN A 593 33.51 -9.23 -13.68
N ILE A 594 32.69 -9.77 -12.76
CA ILE A 594 32.92 -11.10 -12.17
C ILE A 594 32.13 -12.13 -12.99
N ARG A 595 32.82 -13.11 -13.59
CA ARG A 595 32.20 -14.22 -14.33
C ARG A 595 31.62 -15.25 -13.37
N VAL A 596 30.41 -15.00 -12.88
CA VAL A 596 29.65 -15.98 -12.09
C VAL A 596 29.08 -17.07 -13.02
N PRO A 597 29.22 -18.37 -12.71
CA PRO A 597 28.50 -19.44 -13.42
C PRO A 597 26.99 -19.20 -13.41
N PRO A 598 26.23 -19.62 -14.44
CA PRO A 598 24.78 -19.45 -14.45
C PRO A 598 24.16 -20.27 -13.31
N ALA A 599 23.52 -19.58 -12.36
CA ALA A 599 22.77 -20.23 -11.29
C ALA A 599 21.69 -21.14 -11.89
N ARG A 600 21.71 -22.43 -11.55
CA ARG A 600 20.68 -23.38 -11.97
C ARG A 600 19.35 -22.96 -11.34
N SER A 601 18.43 -22.46 -12.16
CA SER A 601 17.03 -22.31 -11.75
C SER A 601 16.50 -23.67 -11.28
N PRO A 602 15.68 -23.74 -10.21
CA PRO A 602 14.86 -24.91 -9.95
C PRO A 602 14.05 -25.21 -11.22
N GLY A 603 14.16 -26.44 -11.72
CA GLY A 603 13.33 -26.87 -12.84
C GLY A 603 11.85 -26.88 -12.44
N PRO A 604 10.92 -26.66 -13.38
CA PRO A 604 9.49 -26.81 -13.08
C PRO A 604 9.22 -28.25 -12.60
N PRO A 605 8.22 -28.46 -11.70
CA PRO A 605 7.73 -29.79 -11.37
C PRO A 605 7.35 -30.55 -12.64
N TRP A 606 7.55 -31.86 -12.62
CA TRP A 606 7.47 -32.70 -13.82
C TRP A 606 6.06 -32.76 -14.42
N ASP A 607 5.98 -32.72 -15.76
CA ASP A 607 4.83 -33.26 -16.49
C ASP A 607 5.25 -33.69 -17.92
N SER A 608 4.41 -34.51 -18.55
CA SER A 608 4.51 -35.14 -19.88
C SER A 608 5.58 -36.23 -20.07
N GLY A 609 5.10 -37.44 -20.39
CA GLY A 609 5.90 -38.60 -20.80
C GLY A 609 6.29 -38.61 -22.29
N PRO A 610 6.90 -39.71 -22.78
CA PRO A 610 7.58 -39.72 -24.08
C PRO A 610 6.63 -39.66 -25.29
N ALA A 611 6.73 -38.58 -26.07
CA ALA A 611 6.05 -38.45 -27.36
C ALA A 611 6.71 -39.33 -28.44
N VAL A 612 5.96 -40.29 -28.99
CA VAL A 612 6.42 -41.21 -30.03
C VAL A 612 6.71 -40.47 -31.34
N ARG A 613 7.94 -40.57 -31.86
CA ARG A 613 8.29 -40.09 -33.21
C ARG A 613 7.71 -41.01 -34.29
N GLY A 614 6.57 -40.63 -34.85
CA GLY A 614 6.01 -41.28 -36.05
C GLY A 614 6.83 -40.97 -37.31
N GLY A 615 7.70 -41.89 -37.71
CA GLY A 615 8.48 -41.79 -38.95
C GLY A 615 7.73 -42.37 -40.15
N ARG A 616 7.43 -41.52 -41.15
CA ARG A 616 7.30 -41.96 -42.56
C ARG A 616 8.66 -41.67 -43.22
N GLY A 617 9.31 -42.59 -43.93
CA GLY A 617 9.00 -43.98 -44.24
C GLY A 617 9.26 -44.24 -45.73
N ASP A 618 9.95 -45.33 -46.08
CA ASP A 618 10.12 -45.70 -47.49
C ASP A 618 10.29 -47.22 -47.72
N ARG A 619 10.26 -47.58 -49.00
CA ARG A 619 9.88 -48.86 -49.61
C ARG A 619 10.62 -50.15 -49.19
N ALA A 620 9.83 -51.22 -49.26
CA ALA A 620 10.17 -52.65 -49.42
C ALA A 620 11.13 -52.91 -50.63
N PRO A 621 11.69 -54.13 -50.87
CA PRO A 621 10.98 -55.42 -50.75
C PRO A 621 11.76 -56.70 -50.31
N VAL A 622 10.97 -57.69 -49.85
CA VAL A 622 11.01 -59.14 -50.16
C VAL A 622 12.39 -59.83 -50.23
N TYR A 623 12.68 -60.66 -49.21
CA TYR A 623 12.32 -62.10 -49.27
C TYR A 623 12.02 -62.65 -47.88
#